data_AF-A0A6P0MCD9-F1
#
_entry.id   AF-A0A6P0MCD9-F1
#
_cell.length_a   1.000
_cell.length_b   1.000
_cell.length_c   1.000
_cell.angle_alpha   90.00
_cell.angle_beta   90.00
_cell.angle_gamma   90.00
#
_symmetry.space_group_name_H-M   'P 1'
#
loop_
_entity.id
_entity.type
_entity.pdbx_description
1 polymer ?
#
loop_
_entity_poly.entity_id
_entity_poly.type
_entity_poly.pdbx_seq_one_letter_code
_entity_poly.pdbx_strand_id
1 'polypeptide(L)'
;MKSLVRWGATLGLVGSTLLGSFFTANLGALALPDKEVADRLRPIPVFTVTDAQGAPLVATVPLREGNSQTANVAGVFMSQQDANAFLDRLKTENPELGNSVQIVPVSLAEVYELEKNNQNEEDLDFAFIPKQEQVQLAQPLWEAQLSRNQNAQQNTQFQGVPLFVAKAGPDQGYLTIQPQNGVQLIPFFFEKNQLQAMVDRYKGQQPNQAGNITIEVVSLEGLIGTLQRENDPDLNKIMLVPSQESQQFLESLRRNSNPSQ
;
A
#
# COMPACT_ATOMS: atom_id res chain seq x y z
N MET A 1 -29.05 -52.39 -30.61
CA MET A 1 -27.99 -52.84 -29.66
C MET A 1 -26.64 -52.67 -30.36
N LYS A 2 -25.75 -51.85 -29.78
CA LYS A 2 -24.26 -51.91 -29.70
C LYS A 2 -23.50 -52.26 -31.00
N SER A 3 -22.88 -51.34 -31.75
CA SER A 3 -21.75 -50.40 -31.52
C SER A 3 -20.32 -50.98 -31.68
N LEU A 4 -19.46 -50.16 -32.30
CA LEU A 4 -17.99 -50.02 -32.22
C LEU A 4 -17.10 -50.65 -33.29
N VAL A 5 -16.19 -49.83 -33.86
CA VAL A 5 -14.71 -49.94 -33.89
C VAL A 5 -14.16 -48.72 -34.68
N ARG A 6 -13.73 -47.64 -34.01
CA ARG A 6 -12.34 -47.24 -33.65
C ARG A 6 -11.46 -46.80 -34.85
N TRP A 7 -11.21 -45.48 -34.91
CA TRP A 7 -10.11 -44.85 -35.63
C TRP A 7 -8.76 -45.18 -34.97
N GLY A 8 -7.78 -45.56 -35.77
CA GLY A 8 -6.37 -45.62 -35.39
C GLY A 8 -5.56 -44.82 -36.40
N ALA A 9 -4.90 -43.76 -35.95
CA ALA A 9 -3.90 -43.04 -36.73
C ALA A 9 -2.55 -43.17 -36.01
N THR A 10 -1.63 -43.88 -36.66
CA THR A 10 -0.24 -44.06 -36.23
C THR A 10 0.70 -43.24 -37.11
N LEU A 11 1.58 -42.51 -36.42
CA LEU A 11 3.02 -42.36 -36.67
C LEU A 11 3.51 -41.65 -37.94
N GLY A 12 4.09 -40.46 -37.73
CA GLY A 12 5.16 -39.89 -38.54
C GLY A 12 6.27 -39.34 -37.64
N LEU A 13 7.37 -40.08 -37.55
CA LEU A 13 8.72 -39.68 -37.09
C LEU A 13 9.59 -39.77 -38.36
N VAL A 14 10.46 -38.83 -38.77
CA VAL A 14 11.71 -38.36 -38.14
C VAL A 14 12.23 -37.18 -38.99
N GLY A 15 12.95 -36.21 -38.41
CA GLY A 15 13.86 -35.34 -39.18
C GLY A 15 14.62 -34.32 -38.31
N SER A 16 15.89 -34.58 -38.03
CA SER A 16 16.72 -33.96 -37.00
C SER A 16 17.48 -32.69 -37.40
N THR A 17 17.54 -31.74 -36.46
CA THR A 17 18.62 -30.76 -36.12
C THR A 17 19.19 -29.81 -37.19
N LEU A 18 19.02 -28.50 -36.98
CA LEU A 18 20.16 -27.56 -36.93
C LEU A 18 19.97 -26.51 -35.84
N LEU A 19 21.08 -26.34 -35.10
CA LEU A 19 21.36 -25.42 -34.01
C LEU A 19 20.96 -23.98 -34.32
N GLY A 20 20.21 -23.38 -33.40
CA GLY A 20 19.93 -21.95 -33.36
C GLY A 20 19.55 -21.58 -31.95
N SER A 21 20.55 -21.53 -31.06
CA SER A 21 20.44 -21.00 -29.71
C SER A 21 20.11 -19.51 -29.76
N PHE A 22 18.87 -19.17 -30.10
CA PHE A 22 18.32 -17.86 -29.79
C PHE A 22 17.91 -17.88 -28.34
N PHE A 23 18.86 -17.45 -27.50
CA PHE A 23 18.63 -16.78 -26.22
C PHE A 23 17.19 -16.89 -25.70
N THR A 24 16.87 -18.02 -25.07
CA THR A 24 15.99 -17.98 -23.91
C THR A 24 16.77 -17.22 -22.85
N ALA A 25 16.80 -15.89 -22.98
CA ALA A 25 17.04 -15.04 -21.84
C ALA A 25 16.00 -15.52 -20.81
N ASN A 26 16.50 -16.09 -19.72
CA ASN A 26 15.77 -16.07 -18.47
C ASN A 26 15.48 -14.60 -18.18
N LEU A 27 14.39 -14.08 -18.74
CA LEU A 27 13.70 -12.94 -18.17
C LEU A 27 13.07 -13.47 -16.89
N GLY A 28 13.92 -13.74 -15.90
CA GLY A 28 13.49 -13.76 -14.51
C GLY A 28 12.90 -12.38 -14.32
N ALA A 29 11.58 -12.30 -14.40
CA ALA A 29 10.93 -11.02 -14.34
C ALA A 29 11.20 -10.49 -12.92
N LEU A 30 11.85 -9.32 -12.92
CA LEU A 30 12.42 -8.69 -11.74
C LEU A 30 11.26 -8.12 -10.93
N ALA A 31 11.40 -8.05 -9.60
CA ALA A 31 10.49 -7.25 -8.78
C ALA A 31 10.39 -5.82 -9.36
N LEU A 32 9.34 -5.09 -8.97
CA LEU A 32 9.17 -3.71 -9.45
C LEU A 32 10.45 -2.91 -9.25
N PRO A 33 10.95 -2.20 -10.29
CA PRO A 33 12.09 -1.32 -10.11
C PRO A 33 11.82 -0.34 -8.99
N ASP A 34 12.82 -0.02 -8.16
CA ASP A 34 12.64 0.88 -7.00
C ASP A 34 11.95 2.20 -7.37
N LYS A 35 12.31 2.73 -8.53
CA LYS A 35 11.70 3.92 -9.10
C LYS A 35 10.20 3.78 -9.27
N GLU A 36 9.71 2.62 -9.70
CA GLU A 36 8.28 2.37 -9.90
C GLU A 36 7.54 2.24 -8.56
N VAL A 37 8.17 1.66 -7.54
CA VAL A 37 7.62 1.67 -6.18
C VAL A 37 7.51 3.11 -5.67
N ALA A 38 8.59 3.89 -5.75
CA ALA A 38 8.59 5.30 -5.37
C ALA A 38 7.56 6.11 -6.16
N ASP A 39 7.40 5.87 -7.46
CA ASP A 39 6.42 6.56 -8.30
C ASP A 39 4.97 6.31 -7.83
N ARG A 40 4.67 5.13 -7.27
CA ARG A 40 3.35 4.79 -6.69
C ARG A 40 3.11 5.41 -5.32
N LEU A 41 4.17 5.57 -4.52
CA LEU A 41 4.09 6.14 -3.18
C LEU A 41 4.07 7.68 -3.19
N ARG A 42 4.66 8.31 -4.22
CA ARG A 42 4.84 9.77 -4.32
C ARG A 42 3.54 10.58 -4.19
N PRO A 43 2.38 10.16 -4.73
CA PRO A 43 1.15 10.94 -4.60
C PRO A 43 0.57 10.98 -3.18
N ILE A 44 1.13 10.23 -2.23
CA ILE A 44 0.61 10.09 -0.87
C ILE A 44 1.39 11.01 0.07
N PRO A 45 0.79 12.12 0.55
CA PRO A 45 1.37 12.95 1.59
C PRO A 45 1.31 12.23 2.93
N VAL A 46 2.40 12.33 3.68
CA VAL A 46 2.54 11.94 5.08
C VAL A 46 3.19 13.08 5.85
N PHE A 47 3.09 13.05 7.18
CA PHE A 47 3.49 14.15 8.03
C PHE A 47 4.53 13.67 9.03
N THR A 48 5.73 14.25 8.98
CA THR A 48 6.83 13.94 9.90
C THR A 48 7.01 15.06 10.90
N VAL A 49 7.62 14.73 12.04
CA VAL A 49 8.05 15.70 13.04
C VAL A 49 9.56 15.85 12.89
N THR A 50 10.03 17.05 12.59
CA THR A 50 11.46 17.31 12.36
C THR A 50 11.92 18.55 13.10
N ASP A 51 13.23 18.69 13.30
CA ASP A 51 13.82 19.95 13.73
C ASP A 51 13.82 21.02 12.60
N ALA A 52 14.43 22.17 12.87
CA ALA A 52 14.54 23.26 11.92
C ALA A 52 15.43 22.93 10.70
N GLN A 53 16.29 21.92 10.80
CA GLN A 53 17.18 21.45 9.74
C GLN A 53 16.55 20.33 8.90
N GLY A 54 15.40 19.79 9.35
CA GLY A 54 14.70 18.70 8.70
C GLY A 54 15.09 17.31 9.21
N ALA A 55 15.88 17.21 10.28
CA ALA A 55 16.21 15.93 10.89
C ALA A 55 14.98 15.37 11.66
N PRO A 56 14.61 14.09 11.47
CA PRO A 56 13.46 13.49 12.16
C PRO A 56 13.59 13.51 13.68
N LEU A 57 12.48 13.70 14.37
CA LEU A 57 12.40 13.42 15.80
C LEU A 57 12.39 11.90 16.03
N VAL A 58 13.44 11.40 16.69
CA VAL A 58 13.68 9.97 16.91
C VAL A 58 13.41 9.59 18.36
N ALA A 59 12.74 8.45 18.56
CA ALA A 59 12.58 7.80 19.85
C ALA A 59 13.37 6.48 19.88
N THR A 60 14.06 6.22 20.99
CA THR A 60 14.74 4.94 21.21
C THR A 60 13.80 3.97 21.92
N VAL A 61 13.42 2.88 21.26
CA VAL A 61 12.47 1.88 21.76
C VAL A 61 13.16 0.54 22.01
N PRO A 62 12.88 -0.16 23.13
CA PRO A 62 13.43 -1.49 23.36
C PRO A 62 12.81 -2.51 22.40
N LEU A 63 13.64 -3.30 21.72
CA LEU A 63 13.19 -4.29 20.72
C LEU A 63 12.47 -5.49 21.36
N ARG A 64 12.78 -5.81 22.63
CA ARG A 64 12.12 -6.84 23.43
C ARG A 64 12.15 -6.45 24.91
N GLU A 65 11.09 -6.82 25.62
CA GLU A 65 11.02 -6.63 27.07
C GLU A 65 12.17 -7.40 27.75
N GLY A 66 12.99 -6.70 28.53
CA GLY A 66 14.13 -7.29 29.26
C GLY A 66 15.46 -7.39 28.51
N ASN A 67 15.59 -6.81 27.31
CA ASN A 67 16.86 -6.76 26.56
C ASN A 67 17.39 -5.31 26.44
N SER A 68 18.71 -5.15 26.30
CA SER A 68 19.39 -3.85 26.12
C SER A 68 19.44 -3.39 24.66
N GLN A 69 18.95 -4.20 23.73
CA GLN A 69 18.87 -3.83 22.32
C GLN A 69 17.69 -2.89 22.10
N THR A 70 17.99 -1.73 21.52
CA THR A 70 17.02 -0.68 21.21
C THR A 70 17.06 -0.35 19.73
N ALA A 71 15.92 0.01 19.16
CA ALA A 71 15.82 0.60 17.82
C ALA A 71 15.55 2.09 17.94
N ASN A 72 16.08 2.87 17.00
CA ASN A 72 15.74 4.27 16.86
C ASN A 72 14.59 4.36 15.86
N VAL A 73 13.50 5.02 16.25
CA VAL A 73 12.27 5.06 15.46
C VAL A 73 11.82 6.50 15.26
N ALA A 74 11.61 6.90 14.00
CA ALA A 74 10.94 8.14 13.64
C ALA A 74 9.47 7.89 13.30
N GLY A 75 8.57 8.69 13.86
CA GLY A 75 7.13 8.60 13.61
C GLY A 75 6.73 9.30 12.30
N VAL A 76 5.96 8.61 11.46
CA VAL A 76 5.42 9.13 10.19
C VAL A 76 3.90 9.05 10.23
N PHE A 77 3.23 10.20 10.36
CA PHE A 77 1.78 10.26 10.54
C PHE A 77 1.06 10.26 9.20
N MET A 78 0.01 9.43 9.09
CA MET A 78 -0.88 9.40 7.92
C MET A 78 -1.93 10.53 7.93
N SER A 79 -1.96 11.34 8.99
CA SER A 79 -2.93 12.39 9.26
C SER A 79 -2.22 13.63 9.77
N GLN A 80 -2.52 14.77 9.17
CA GLN A 80 -1.98 16.06 9.56
C GLN A 80 -2.54 16.46 10.93
N GLN A 81 -3.82 16.18 11.15
CA GLN A 81 -4.48 16.42 12.43
C GLN A 81 -3.80 15.65 13.56
N ASP A 82 -3.46 14.38 13.35
CA ASP A 82 -2.82 13.55 14.37
C ASP A 82 -1.38 14.00 14.64
N ALA A 83 -0.65 14.40 13.59
CA ALA A 83 0.69 15.00 13.73
C ALA A 83 0.65 16.31 14.53
N ASN A 84 -0.30 17.19 14.24
CA ASN A 84 -0.48 18.44 14.99
C ASN A 84 -0.85 18.18 16.45
N ALA A 85 -1.77 17.24 16.71
CA ALA A 85 -2.16 16.86 18.07
C ALA A 85 -0.97 16.29 18.86
N PHE A 86 -0.10 15.51 18.20
CA PHE A 86 1.16 15.04 18.79
C PHE A 86 2.08 16.23 19.14
N LEU A 87 2.28 17.18 18.23
CA LEU A 87 3.12 18.35 18.48
C LEU A 87 2.57 19.23 19.62
N ASP A 88 1.26 19.44 19.69
CA ASP A 88 0.62 20.23 20.75
C ASP A 88 0.78 19.57 22.13
N ARG A 89 0.67 18.23 22.18
CA ARG A 89 0.97 17.46 23.38
C ARG A 89 2.44 17.58 23.76
N LEU A 90 3.34 17.45 22.79
CA LEU A 90 4.77 17.57 23.01
C LEU A 90 5.16 18.95 23.57
N LYS A 91 4.57 20.03 23.05
CA LYS A 91 4.75 21.39 23.58
C LYS A 91 4.26 21.56 25.02
N THR A 92 3.27 20.76 25.43
CA THR A 92 2.73 20.78 26.79
C THR A 92 3.58 19.96 27.75
N GLU A 93 3.99 18.75 27.33
CA GLU A 93 4.72 17.79 28.17
C GLU A 93 6.22 18.06 28.24
N ASN A 94 6.81 18.53 27.13
CA ASN A 94 8.21 18.93 27.02
C ASN A 94 8.34 20.20 26.15
N PRO A 95 8.12 21.39 26.74
CA PRO A 95 8.12 22.65 25.99
C PRO A 95 9.43 22.95 25.26
N GLU A 96 10.59 22.53 25.79
CA GLU A 96 11.88 22.75 25.14
C GLU A 96 11.95 22.01 23.80
N LEU A 97 11.61 20.72 23.81
CA LEU A 97 11.58 19.88 22.62
C LEU A 97 10.42 20.26 21.68
N GLY A 98 9.22 20.47 22.22
CA GLY A 98 8.04 20.80 21.40
C GLY A 98 8.14 22.13 20.66
N ASN A 99 8.98 23.06 21.13
CA ASN A 99 9.24 24.32 20.45
C ASN A 99 10.44 24.27 19.49
N SER A 100 11.25 23.21 19.52
CA SER A 100 12.38 23.03 18.59
C SER A 100 12.02 22.20 17.35
N VAL A 101 10.84 21.58 17.33
CA VAL A 101 10.36 20.75 16.22
C VAL A 101 9.12 21.33 15.54
N GLN A 102 8.88 20.87 14.31
CA GLN A 102 7.78 21.29 13.45
C GLN A 102 7.22 20.09 12.67
N ILE A 103 5.99 20.23 12.20
CA ILE A 103 5.39 19.25 11.28
C ILE A 103 5.82 19.59 9.86
N VAL A 104 6.45 18.64 9.18
CA VAL A 104 6.86 18.76 7.78
C VAL A 104 6.08 17.74 6.95
N PRO A 105 5.28 18.18 5.96
CA PRO A 105 4.67 17.29 5.00
C PRO A 105 5.71 16.80 4.00
N VAL A 106 5.79 15.49 3.79
CA VAL A 106 6.62 14.84 2.78
C VAL A 106 5.78 13.81 2.01
N SER A 107 6.29 13.30 0.90
CA SER A 107 5.67 12.16 0.23
C SER A 107 6.09 10.85 0.88
N LEU A 108 5.22 9.84 0.79
CA LEU A 108 5.55 8.48 1.23
C LEU A 108 6.73 7.89 0.43
N ALA A 109 6.96 8.37 -0.80
CA ALA A 109 8.14 8.00 -1.59
C ALA A 109 9.44 8.50 -0.96
N GLU A 110 9.46 9.73 -0.44
CA GLU A 110 10.65 10.28 0.24
C GLU A 110 10.98 9.46 1.50
N VAL A 111 9.98 9.07 2.28
CA VAL A 111 10.18 8.19 3.45
C VAL A 111 10.73 6.82 3.01
N TYR A 112 10.15 6.22 1.97
CA TYR A 112 10.62 4.95 1.42
C TYR A 112 12.07 5.01 0.93
N GLU A 113 12.45 6.08 0.22
CA GLU A 113 13.81 6.29 -0.27
C GLU A 113 14.78 6.51 0.90
N LEU A 114 14.37 7.23 1.93
CA LEU A 114 15.16 7.49 3.13
C LEU A 114 15.41 6.20 3.92
N GLU A 115 14.36 5.41 4.17
CA GLU A 115 14.45 4.09 4.82
C GLU A 115 15.42 3.18 4.07
N LYS A 116 15.32 3.14 2.73
CA LYS A 116 16.21 2.33 1.89
C LYS A 116 17.67 2.78 1.96
N ASN A 117 17.92 4.09 1.96
CA ASN A 117 19.28 4.63 2.01
C ASN A 117 19.91 4.45 3.40
N ASN A 118 19.09 4.46 4.46
CA ASN A 118 19.53 4.28 5.84
C ASN A 118 19.90 2.84 6.20
N GLN A 119 19.46 1.83 5.41
CA GLN A 119 19.77 0.41 5.64
C GLN A 119 21.28 0.09 5.76
N ASN A 120 22.16 1.00 5.35
CA ASN A 120 23.61 0.79 5.36
C ASN A 120 24.37 1.60 6.42
N GLU A 121 23.76 2.60 7.09
CA GLU A 121 24.53 3.56 7.92
C GLU A 121 23.87 3.95 9.27
N GLU A 122 22.54 3.91 9.41
CA GLU A 122 21.85 4.30 10.65
C GLU A 122 20.72 3.32 11.00
N ASP A 123 20.66 2.86 12.26
CA ASP A 123 19.65 1.97 12.84
C ASP A 123 18.30 2.70 13.08
N LEU A 124 17.89 3.52 12.09
CA LEU A 124 16.71 4.37 12.12
C LEU A 124 15.57 3.73 11.29
N ASP A 125 14.56 3.25 12.00
CA ASP A 125 13.31 2.75 11.43
C ASP A 125 12.26 3.86 11.35
N PHE A 126 11.35 3.74 10.37
CA PHE A 126 10.18 4.61 10.26
C PHE A 126 8.92 3.86 10.69
N ALA A 127 8.23 4.37 11.72
CA ALA A 127 6.95 3.83 12.16
C ALA A 127 5.81 4.64 11.55
N PHE A 128 5.03 4.02 10.68
CA PHE A 128 3.81 4.63 10.16
C PHE A 128 2.71 4.63 11.22
N ILE A 129 2.20 5.83 11.52
CA ILE A 129 1.15 6.06 12.51
C ILE A 129 -0.19 6.21 11.77
N PRO A 130 -1.08 5.21 11.83
CA PRO A 130 -2.34 5.25 11.12
C PRO A 130 -3.37 6.18 11.77
N LYS A 131 -4.39 6.57 10.99
CA LYS A 131 -5.61 7.15 11.56
C LYS A 131 -6.33 6.07 12.37
N GLN A 132 -6.47 6.28 13.68
CA GLN A 132 -7.04 5.27 14.58
C GLN A 132 -8.46 4.86 14.20
N GLU A 133 -9.27 5.80 13.68
CA GLU A 133 -10.61 5.49 13.15
C GLU A 133 -10.55 4.44 12.04
N GLN A 134 -9.59 4.53 11.13
CA GLN A 134 -9.46 3.58 10.02
C GLN A 134 -9.01 2.21 10.52
N VAL A 135 -8.16 2.14 11.55
CA VAL A 135 -7.79 0.87 12.20
C VAL A 135 -9.03 0.19 12.81
N GLN A 136 -9.88 0.95 13.50
CA GLN A 136 -11.12 0.42 14.08
C GLN A 136 -12.07 -0.12 12.99
N LEU A 137 -12.15 0.55 11.84
CA LEU A 137 -12.96 0.12 10.70
C LEU A 137 -12.37 -1.10 9.95
N ALA A 138 -11.04 -1.25 9.99
CA ALA A 138 -10.30 -2.35 9.39
C ALA A 138 -10.38 -3.64 10.22
N GLN A 139 -10.35 -3.53 11.54
CA GLN A 139 -10.32 -4.65 12.47
C GLN A 139 -11.38 -5.75 12.18
N PRO A 140 -12.70 -5.46 12.08
CA PRO A 140 -13.68 -6.50 11.81
C PRO A 140 -13.57 -7.10 10.40
N LEU A 141 -13.06 -6.35 9.41
CA LEU A 141 -12.84 -6.86 8.06
C LEU A 141 -11.64 -7.81 8.03
N TRP A 142 -10.58 -7.47 8.76
CA TRP A 142 -9.41 -8.30 8.97
C TRP A 142 -9.77 -9.62 9.66
N GLU A 143 -10.53 -9.58 10.74
CA GLU A 143 -11.02 -10.79 11.44
C GLU A 143 -11.86 -11.69 10.52
N ALA A 144 -12.75 -11.09 9.73
CA ALA A 144 -13.57 -11.82 8.76
C ALA A 144 -12.71 -12.43 7.63
N GLN A 145 -11.63 -11.77 7.22
CA GLN A 145 -10.67 -12.27 6.23
C GLN A 145 -9.88 -13.46 6.78
N LEU A 146 -9.32 -13.33 8.00
CA LEU A 146 -8.59 -14.40 8.67
C LEU A 146 -9.47 -15.65 8.87
N SER A 147 -10.73 -15.46 9.27
CA SER A 147 -11.68 -16.57 9.49
C SER A 147 -11.95 -17.39 8.22
N ARG A 148 -11.76 -16.81 7.03
CA ARG A 148 -11.91 -17.53 5.75
C ARG A 148 -10.64 -18.28 5.34
N ASN A 149 -9.48 -17.90 5.90
CA ASN A 149 -8.21 -18.51 5.59
C ASN A 149 -7.81 -19.51 6.68
N GLN A 150 -8.03 -20.79 6.42
CA GLN A 150 -7.80 -21.89 7.38
C GLN A 150 -6.33 -22.01 7.84
N ASN A 151 -5.39 -21.40 7.12
CA ASN A 151 -3.95 -21.42 7.43
C ASN A 151 -3.45 -20.13 8.11
N ALA A 152 -4.32 -19.15 8.38
CA ALA A 152 -3.91 -17.88 8.94
C ALA A 152 -3.58 -18.02 10.44
N GLN A 153 -2.41 -17.49 10.84
CA GLN A 153 -2.01 -17.41 12.24
C GLN A 153 -3.01 -16.54 13.03
N GLN A 154 -3.30 -16.95 14.27
CA GLN A 154 -4.30 -16.40 15.18
C GLN A 154 -4.00 -14.97 15.70
N ASN A 155 -3.22 -14.16 14.99
CA ASN A 155 -3.08 -12.76 15.39
C ASN A 155 -4.35 -12.01 14.95
N THR A 156 -5.29 -11.88 15.88
CA THR A 156 -6.60 -11.30 15.61
C THR A 156 -6.53 -9.80 15.40
N GLN A 157 -5.54 -9.12 15.98
CA GLN A 157 -5.43 -7.67 15.91
C GLN A 157 -4.75 -7.21 14.60
N PHE A 158 -5.37 -6.26 13.92
CA PHE A 158 -4.79 -5.60 12.76
C PHE A 158 -3.58 -4.74 13.18
N GLN A 159 -2.52 -4.77 12.39
CA GLN A 159 -1.29 -4.00 12.62
C GLN A 159 -0.90 -3.22 11.35
N GLY A 160 -0.39 -2.01 11.54
CA GLY A 160 0.06 -1.11 10.48
C GLY A 160 -1.01 -0.17 9.96
N VAL A 161 -0.78 0.40 8.78
CA VAL A 161 -1.70 1.35 8.13
C VAL A 161 -2.70 0.60 7.25
N PRO A 162 -4.01 0.68 7.53
CA PRO A 162 -5.00 -0.04 6.74
C PRO A 162 -5.19 0.57 5.35
N LEU A 163 -5.23 -0.31 4.36
CA LEU A 163 -5.69 -0.03 3.01
C LEU A 163 -6.91 -0.89 2.70
N PHE A 164 -7.94 -0.26 2.16
CA PHE A 164 -9.20 -0.90 1.80
C PHE A 164 -9.28 -1.11 0.29
N VAL A 165 -9.67 -2.31 -0.13
CA VAL A 165 -9.86 -2.66 -1.55
C VAL A 165 -11.16 -3.43 -1.72
N ALA A 166 -11.86 -3.22 -2.84
CA ALA A 166 -13.07 -3.97 -3.17
C ALA A 166 -12.79 -5.07 -4.19
N LYS A 167 -13.48 -6.20 -4.02
CA LYS A 167 -13.56 -7.30 -4.97
C LYS A 167 -15.00 -7.55 -5.36
N ALA A 168 -15.22 -8.00 -6.58
CA ALA A 168 -16.55 -8.21 -7.14
C ALA A 168 -16.59 -9.40 -8.09
N GLY A 169 -17.80 -9.83 -8.44
CA GLY A 169 -18.04 -10.89 -9.41
C GLY A 169 -17.87 -12.30 -8.86
N PRO A 170 -18.16 -13.32 -9.70
CA PRO A 170 -18.12 -14.73 -9.30
C PRO A 170 -16.71 -15.18 -8.89
N ASP A 171 -15.68 -14.63 -9.53
CA ASP A 171 -14.28 -14.97 -9.27
C ASP A 171 -13.65 -14.11 -8.16
N GLN A 172 -14.42 -13.21 -7.53
CA GLN A 172 -13.94 -12.25 -6.52
C GLN A 172 -12.72 -11.46 -7.01
N GLY A 173 -12.71 -11.04 -8.28
CA GLY A 173 -11.65 -10.21 -8.85
C GLY A 173 -11.69 -8.78 -8.30
N TYR A 174 -10.56 -8.07 -8.35
CA TYR A 174 -10.50 -6.69 -7.88
C TYR A 174 -11.43 -5.77 -8.68
N LEU A 175 -12.13 -4.90 -7.96
CA LEU A 175 -12.85 -3.79 -8.59
C LEU A 175 -11.84 -2.77 -9.08
N THR A 176 -12.04 -2.30 -10.30
CA THR A 176 -11.08 -1.44 -10.99
C THR A 176 -11.73 -0.16 -11.47
N ILE A 177 -10.91 0.85 -11.69
CA ILE A 177 -11.30 2.09 -12.37
C ILE A 177 -10.55 2.20 -13.69
N GLN A 178 -11.14 2.91 -14.64
CA GLN A 178 -10.50 3.22 -15.90
C GLN A 178 -10.44 4.75 -16.05
N PRO A 179 -9.28 5.38 -15.79
CA PRO A 179 -9.07 6.78 -16.10
C PRO A 179 -9.12 7.01 -17.62
N GLN A 180 -9.14 8.28 -18.03
CA GLN A 180 -9.28 8.68 -19.44
C GLN A 180 -8.20 8.11 -20.37
N ASN A 181 -7.03 7.74 -19.83
CA ASN A 181 -5.94 7.13 -20.56
C ASN A 181 -6.20 5.64 -20.93
N GLY A 182 -7.32 5.07 -20.50
CA GLY A 182 -7.74 3.70 -20.83
C GLY A 182 -7.08 2.60 -20.00
N VAL A 183 -6.16 2.93 -19.09
CA VAL A 183 -5.46 1.94 -18.26
C VAL A 183 -6.31 1.53 -17.07
N GLN A 184 -6.57 0.24 -16.92
CA GLN A 184 -7.35 -0.27 -15.79
C GLN A 184 -6.49 -0.31 -14.52
N LEU A 185 -6.95 0.36 -13.46
CA LEU A 185 -6.25 0.49 -12.18
C LEU A 185 -7.06 -0.13 -11.04
N ILE A 186 -6.37 -0.71 -10.06
CA ILE A 186 -6.94 -1.26 -8.83
C ILE A 186 -6.73 -0.23 -7.71
N PRO A 187 -7.79 0.48 -7.26
CA PRO A 187 -7.66 1.50 -6.23
C PRO A 187 -7.62 0.89 -4.83
N PHE A 188 -6.59 1.25 -4.06
CA PHE A 188 -6.44 0.95 -2.64
C PHE A 188 -6.61 2.25 -1.85
N PHE A 189 -7.58 2.29 -0.96
CA PHE A 189 -7.96 3.51 -0.25
C PHE A 189 -7.42 3.54 1.17
N PHE A 190 -6.90 4.68 1.60
CA PHE A 190 -6.57 4.90 3.01
C PHE A 190 -7.80 5.12 3.89
N GLU A 191 -8.95 5.48 3.31
CA GLU A 191 -10.20 5.66 4.06
C GLU A 191 -11.34 4.78 3.51
N LYS A 192 -11.99 4.04 4.42
CA LYS A 192 -13.05 3.07 4.05
C LYS A 192 -14.27 3.74 3.42
N ASN A 193 -14.64 4.93 3.87
CA ASN A 193 -15.76 5.71 3.33
C ASN A 193 -15.56 6.07 1.85
N GLN A 194 -14.33 6.37 1.42
CA GLN A 194 -14.02 6.64 0.02
C GLN A 194 -14.21 5.40 -0.84
N LEU A 195 -13.76 4.23 -0.36
CA LEU A 195 -14.04 2.96 -1.02
C LEU A 195 -15.54 2.67 -1.08
N GLN A 196 -16.27 2.89 0.03
CA GLN A 196 -17.71 2.67 0.08
C GLN A 196 -18.45 3.52 -0.95
N ALA A 197 -18.09 4.80 -1.10
CA ALA A 197 -18.66 5.67 -2.12
C ALA A 197 -18.36 5.20 -3.56
N MET A 198 -17.20 4.56 -3.81
CA MET A 198 -16.92 3.90 -5.09
C MET A 198 -17.81 2.68 -5.29
N VAL A 199 -17.94 1.82 -4.28
CA VAL A 199 -18.78 0.63 -4.31
C VAL A 199 -20.25 0.99 -4.56
N ASP A 200 -20.78 2.01 -3.89
CA ASP A 200 -22.17 2.41 -4.04
C ASP A 200 -22.46 2.96 -5.44
N ARG A 201 -21.53 3.75 -6.00
CA ARG A 201 -21.61 4.20 -7.40
C ARG A 201 -21.58 3.01 -8.38
N TYR A 202 -20.71 2.04 -8.15
CA TYR A 202 -20.64 0.84 -8.98
C TYR A 202 -21.95 0.05 -8.93
N LYS A 203 -22.53 -0.16 -7.74
CA LYS A 203 -23.84 -0.83 -7.59
C LYS A 203 -24.96 -0.10 -8.32
N GLY A 204 -24.95 1.24 -8.32
CA GLY A 204 -25.92 2.05 -9.05
C GLY A 204 -25.78 1.94 -10.58
N GLN A 205 -24.55 1.81 -11.09
CA GLN A 205 -24.27 1.69 -12.52
C GLN A 205 -24.45 0.27 -13.06
N GLN A 206 -24.12 -0.75 -12.26
CA GLN A 206 -24.11 -2.16 -12.63
C GLN A 206 -24.93 -3.00 -11.64
N PRO A 207 -26.25 -2.76 -11.50
CA PRO A 207 -27.08 -3.43 -10.49
C PRO A 207 -27.10 -4.96 -10.66
N ASN A 208 -26.98 -5.46 -11.88
CA ASN A 208 -26.95 -6.90 -12.18
C ASN A 208 -25.61 -7.58 -11.80
N GLN A 209 -24.57 -6.80 -11.50
CA GLN A 209 -23.23 -7.29 -11.09
C GLN A 209 -22.90 -6.87 -9.64
N ALA A 210 -23.87 -6.31 -8.91
CA ALA A 210 -23.72 -5.83 -7.54
C ALA A 210 -23.78 -6.94 -6.48
N GLY A 211 -24.30 -8.12 -6.84
CA GLY A 211 -24.29 -9.29 -5.97
C GLY A 211 -22.86 -9.83 -5.88
N ASN A 212 -22.28 -9.85 -4.67
CA ASN A 212 -20.95 -10.37 -4.33
C ASN A 212 -19.79 -9.35 -4.33
N ILE A 213 -20.06 -8.10 -3.97
CA ILE A 213 -18.97 -7.18 -3.63
C ILE A 213 -18.50 -7.44 -2.20
N THR A 214 -17.19 -7.69 -2.04
CA THR A 214 -16.53 -7.82 -0.75
C THR A 214 -15.48 -6.71 -0.59
N ILE A 215 -15.28 -6.27 0.65
CA ILE A 215 -14.19 -5.36 1.00
C ILE A 215 -13.15 -6.16 1.77
N GLU A 216 -11.91 -6.07 1.33
CA GLU A 216 -10.74 -6.65 1.98
C GLU A 216 -9.84 -5.55 2.54
N VAL A 217 -9.00 -5.92 3.51
CA VAL A 217 -8.04 -5.03 4.14
C VAL A 217 -6.64 -5.64 4.04
N VAL A 218 -5.69 -4.80 3.64
CA VAL A 218 -4.26 -5.09 3.72
C VAL A 218 -3.55 -3.97 4.48
N SER A 219 -2.33 -4.21 4.96
CA SER A 219 -1.50 -3.14 5.50
C SER A 219 -0.67 -2.47 4.41
N LEU A 220 -0.39 -1.17 4.55
CA LEU A 220 0.50 -0.42 3.68
C LEU A 220 1.90 -1.04 3.66
N GLU A 221 2.41 -1.39 4.85
CA GLU A 221 3.71 -1.99 5.06
C GLU A 221 3.81 -3.33 4.34
N GLY A 222 2.76 -4.15 4.44
CA GLY A 222 2.65 -5.41 3.71
C GLY A 222 2.63 -5.19 2.20
N LEU A 223 1.86 -4.20 1.72
CA LEU A 223 1.81 -3.85 0.30
C LEU A 223 3.18 -3.37 -0.21
N ILE A 224 3.86 -2.46 0.48
CA ILE A 224 5.21 -1.98 0.11
C ILE A 224 6.17 -3.17 0.04
N GLY A 225 6.16 -4.04 1.06
CA GLY A 225 6.99 -5.24 1.08
C GLY A 225 6.67 -6.22 -0.05
N THR A 226 5.42 -6.30 -0.51
CA THR A 226 5.04 -7.08 -1.70
C THR A 226 5.52 -6.42 -2.98
N LEU A 227 5.32 -5.10 -3.15
CA LEU A 227 5.81 -4.35 -4.32
C LEU A 227 7.34 -4.50 -4.49
N GLN A 228 8.10 -4.55 -3.40
CA GLN A 228 9.56 -4.72 -3.43
C GLN A 228 10.04 -6.13 -3.79
N ARG A 229 9.25 -7.18 -3.49
CA ARG A 229 9.71 -8.58 -3.55
C ARG A 229 9.05 -9.40 -4.64
N GLU A 230 7.82 -9.07 -4.98
CA GLU A 230 7.01 -9.83 -5.90
C GLU A 230 7.09 -9.25 -7.31
N ASN A 231 7.00 -10.15 -8.26
CA ASN A 231 6.98 -9.84 -9.68
C ASN A 231 5.66 -10.35 -10.26
N ASP A 232 4.60 -9.58 -9.98
CA ASP A 232 3.26 -9.82 -10.46
C ASP A 232 2.81 -8.61 -11.30
N PRO A 233 2.47 -8.79 -12.59
CA PRO A 233 1.96 -7.72 -13.46
C PRO A 233 0.74 -6.97 -12.91
N ASP A 234 -0.06 -7.59 -12.03
CA ASP A 234 -1.21 -6.93 -11.41
C ASP A 234 -0.81 -5.89 -10.36
N LEU A 235 0.38 -6.00 -9.76
CA LEU A 235 0.96 -4.95 -8.91
C LEU A 235 1.13 -3.64 -9.68
N ASN A 236 1.35 -3.72 -10.99
CA ASN A 236 1.52 -2.53 -11.82
C ASN A 236 0.23 -1.73 -11.98
N LYS A 237 -0.92 -2.35 -11.67
CA LYS A 237 -2.24 -1.73 -11.75
C LYS A 237 -2.65 -1.09 -10.43
N ILE A 238 -1.91 -1.31 -9.34
CA ILE A 238 -2.26 -0.76 -8.03
C ILE A 238 -2.09 0.76 -8.02
N MET A 239 -3.14 1.45 -7.59
CA MET A 239 -3.16 2.88 -7.37
C MET A 239 -3.57 3.16 -5.94
N LEU A 240 -2.71 3.85 -5.19
CA LEU A 240 -3.05 4.33 -3.86
C LEU A 240 -3.92 5.59 -3.97
N VAL A 241 -5.04 5.61 -3.24
CA VAL A 241 -5.94 6.75 -3.16
C VAL A 241 -5.72 7.46 -1.82
N PRO A 242 -5.17 8.69 -1.81
CA PRO A 242 -4.94 9.44 -0.58
C PRO A 242 -6.23 9.67 0.21
N SER A 243 -6.09 9.85 1.52
CA SER A 243 -7.18 10.26 2.41
C SER A 243 -7.82 11.57 1.96
N GLN A 244 -9.06 11.85 2.39
CA GLN A 244 -9.73 13.11 2.05
C GLN A 244 -8.93 14.33 2.55
N GLU A 245 -8.35 14.22 3.74
CA GLU A 245 -7.46 15.22 4.32
C GLU A 245 -6.21 15.46 3.46
N SER A 246 -5.54 14.39 3.02
CA SER A 246 -4.38 14.50 2.13
C SER A 246 -4.74 15.11 0.77
N GLN A 247 -5.93 14.82 0.24
CA GLN A 247 -6.41 15.44 -1.00
C GLN A 247 -6.61 16.96 -0.81
N GLN A 248 -7.25 17.38 0.28
CA GLN A 248 -7.42 18.80 0.61
C GLN A 248 -6.08 19.52 0.80
N PHE A 249 -5.12 18.86 1.46
CA PHE A 249 -3.76 19.36 1.59
C PHE A 249 -3.11 19.58 0.22
N LEU A 250 -3.14 18.58 -0.67
CA LEU A 250 -2.60 18.69 -2.03
C LEU A 250 -3.29 19.80 -2.85
N GLU A 251 -4.60 19.96 -2.72
CA GLU A 251 -5.36 21.06 -3.34
C GLU A 251 -4.94 22.43 -2.81
N SER A 252 -4.65 22.54 -1.50
CA SER A 252 -4.15 23.78 -0.91
C SER A 252 -2.78 24.18 -1.49
N LEU A 253 -1.87 23.21 -1.67
CA LEU A 253 -0.56 23.45 -2.29
C LEU A 253 -0.70 23.92 -3.74
N ARG A 254 -1.59 23.31 -4.52
CA ARG A 254 -1.86 23.71 -5.92
C ARG A 254 -2.42 25.12 -6.03
N ARG A 255 -3.31 25.54 -5.11
CA ARG A 255 -3.83 26.90 -5.06
C ARG A 255 -2.76 27.92 -4.68
N ASN A 256 -1.88 27.57 -3.74
CA ASN A 256 -0.82 28.46 -3.28
C ASN A 256 0.34 28.59 -4.29
N SER A 257 0.57 27.56 -5.11
CA SER A 257 1.59 27.57 -6.18
C SER A 257 1.14 28.23 -7.49
N ASN A 258 -0.17 28.38 -7.68
CA ASN A 258 -0.77 29.16 -8.78
C ASN A 258 -1.59 30.34 -8.22
N PRO A 259 -0.94 31.38 -7.64
CA PRO A 259 -1.64 32.63 -7.38
C PRO A 259 -2.14 33.15 -8.74
N SER A 260 -3.45 33.34 -8.84
CA SER A 260 -4.18 33.71 -10.05
C SER A 260 -3.42 34.69 -10.94
N GLN A 261 -3.23 34.33 -12.21
CA GLN A 261 -3.13 35.31 -13.29
C GLN A 261 -4.50 35.95 -13.54
#